data_AF-A0A0N4VA13-F1
#
_entry.id   AF-A0A0N4VA13-F1
#
_cell.length_a   1.000
_cell.length_b   1.000
_cell.length_c   1.000
_cell.angle_alpha   90.00
_cell.angle_beta   90.00
_cell.angle_gamma   90.00
#
_symmetry.space_group_name_H-M   'P 1'
#
loop_
_entity.id
_entity.type
_entity.pdbx_description
1 polymer ?
#
loop_
_entity_poly.entity_id
_entity_poly.type
_entity_poly.pdbx_seq_one_letter_code
_entity_poly.pdbx_strand_id
1 'polypeptide(L)'
;MFVNDADAVLFYSRSWIYFKIGEISIKDVPKTRNRDQQYVFVTNEPPNLTLLDLKLVPFGFFNLTMTYRLDSDIPYVYDRFEKITFDTPSSQRYDWSEVEEAVSQKTKSILQLTTNCRTLSRREAYVEKLKQFISVTQKGRCFQHLCSVWEEEQEIVPIVLKDSIYRTIAPPNSYIAADNFSSPEQLAKYLKHLEEDHNEYIKYFEWRRTYKRVKRQPIVCDLCKFLHQKKKFQKIYENIYEWWIENATCHDDYGIIINSKNSTHQRIQQPTANADPRINSRYLQKTYGAVDNILFHL
;
A
#
# COMPACT_ATOMS: atom_id res chain seq x y z
N MET A 1 31.46 -6.98 -7.93
CA MET A 1 31.07 -5.56 -8.09
C MET A 1 31.62 -4.82 -6.90
N PHE A 2 32.49 -3.84 -7.11
CA PHE A 2 33.22 -3.17 -6.03
C PHE A 2 32.28 -2.19 -5.33
N VAL A 3 31.72 -2.60 -4.19
CA VAL A 3 30.85 -1.77 -3.35
C VAL A 3 31.49 -0.42 -3.04
N ASN A 4 32.82 -0.35 -3.00
CA ASN A 4 33.58 0.85 -2.68
C ASN A 4 33.55 1.94 -3.75
N ASP A 5 33.24 1.62 -5.00
CA ASP A 5 33.25 2.59 -6.13
C ASP A 5 31.84 3.09 -6.49
N ALA A 6 30.81 2.65 -5.74
CA ALA A 6 29.42 3.01 -6.03
C ALA A 6 29.06 4.40 -5.51
N ASP A 7 28.26 5.17 -6.26
CA ASP A 7 27.67 6.43 -5.78
C ASP A 7 26.65 6.19 -4.66
N ALA A 8 25.98 5.04 -4.69
CA ALA A 8 24.99 4.64 -3.70
C ALA A 8 25.03 3.13 -3.41
N VAL A 9 24.83 2.78 -2.14
CA VAL A 9 24.70 1.43 -1.61
C VAL A 9 23.30 1.27 -1.05
N LEU A 10 22.55 0.31 -1.58
CA LEU A 10 21.14 0.09 -1.24
C LEU A 10 21.04 -1.03 -0.21
N PHE A 11 20.40 -0.74 0.92
CA PHE A 11 20.14 -1.71 1.98
C PHE A 11 18.65 -2.03 1.99
N TYR A 12 18.28 -3.15 1.38
CA TYR A 12 16.91 -3.62 1.36
C TYR A 12 16.55 -4.30 2.69
N SER A 13 15.49 -3.82 3.33
CA SER A 13 15.07 -4.39 4.62
C SER A 13 14.42 -5.78 4.51
N ARG A 14 14.07 -6.22 3.29
CA ARG A 14 13.55 -7.54 3.00
C ARG A 14 14.02 -7.96 1.60
N SER A 15 14.50 -9.20 1.48
CA SER A 15 14.94 -9.76 0.20
C SER A 15 13.80 -9.73 -0.83
N TRP A 16 14.12 -9.35 -2.06
CA TRP A 16 13.26 -9.62 -3.19
C TRP A 16 13.36 -11.13 -3.45
N ILE A 17 12.36 -11.88 -2.96
CA ILE A 17 12.25 -13.34 -3.10
C ILE A 17 12.57 -13.83 -4.53
N TYR A 18 12.30 -13.01 -5.54
CA TYR A 18 12.55 -13.33 -6.96
C TYR A 18 14.03 -13.24 -7.39
N PHE A 19 14.88 -12.49 -6.70
CA PHE A 19 16.27 -12.26 -7.11
C PHE A 19 17.32 -13.03 -6.30
N LYS A 20 16.91 -13.84 -5.30
CA LYS A 20 17.84 -14.56 -4.39
C LYS A 20 18.95 -13.66 -3.81
N ILE A 21 18.68 -12.38 -3.64
CA ILE A 21 19.59 -11.47 -2.94
C ILE A 21 19.49 -11.88 -1.48
N GLY A 22 20.58 -12.38 -0.89
CA GLY A 22 20.58 -12.84 0.51
C GLY A 22 19.96 -11.81 1.46
N GLU A 23 19.35 -12.29 2.54
CA GLU A 23 18.87 -11.42 3.61
C GLU A 23 20.08 -10.67 4.18
N ILE A 24 20.05 -9.32 4.16
CA ILE A 24 21.11 -8.51 4.78
C ILE A 24 21.01 -8.75 6.29
N SER A 25 22.01 -9.41 6.85
CA SER A 25 22.18 -9.49 8.30
C SER A 25 22.84 -8.21 8.79
N ILE A 26 22.64 -7.89 10.08
CA ILE A 26 23.41 -6.82 10.72
C ILE A 26 24.93 -7.05 10.61
N LYS A 27 25.36 -8.32 10.50
CA LYS A 27 26.76 -8.68 10.31
C LYS A 27 27.33 -8.22 8.96
N ASP A 28 26.45 -8.04 7.96
CA ASP A 28 26.80 -7.58 6.62
C ASP A 28 26.77 -6.04 6.52
N VAL A 29 26.27 -5.36 7.56
CA VAL A 29 26.23 -3.90 7.65
C VAL A 29 27.58 -3.38 8.15
N PRO A 30 28.31 -2.57 7.35
CA PRO A 30 29.55 -1.95 7.80
C PRO A 30 29.35 -1.14 9.09
N LYS A 31 30.35 -1.14 9.97
CA LYS A 31 30.30 -0.35 11.22
C LYS A 31 30.25 1.16 10.95
N THR A 32 30.79 1.60 9.82
CA THR A 32 30.84 3.00 9.43
C THR A 32 30.50 3.13 7.95
N ARG A 33 29.79 4.21 7.61
CA ARG A 33 29.50 4.58 6.22
C ARG A 33 30.73 5.23 5.58
N ASN A 34 30.98 4.91 4.31
CA ASN A 34 31.83 5.75 3.47
C ASN A 34 31.13 7.08 3.17
N ARG A 35 31.75 8.20 3.58
CA ARG A 35 31.15 9.53 3.48
C ARG A 35 30.89 9.98 2.05
N ASP A 36 31.63 9.44 1.09
CA ASP A 36 31.52 9.77 -0.33
C ASP A 36 30.37 9.01 -1.02
N GLN A 37 29.79 8.01 -0.36
CA GLN A 37 28.70 7.19 -0.88
C GLN A 37 27.37 7.48 -0.21
N GLN A 38 26.27 7.30 -0.94
CA GLN A 38 24.93 7.35 -0.38
C GLN A 38 24.50 5.99 0.15
N TYR A 39 24.18 5.90 1.43
CA TYR A 39 23.65 4.68 2.05
C TYR A 39 22.15 4.85 2.16
N VAL A 40 21.44 4.03 1.37
CA VAL A 40 20.00 4.17 1.16
C VAL A 40 19.27 3.08 1.93
N PHE A 41 18.39 3.46 2.86
CA PHE A 41 17.46 2.53 3.48
C PHE A 41 16.27 2.30 2.54
N VAL A 42 16.06 1.06 2.11
CA VAL A 42 15.07 0.72 1.08
C VAL A 42 14.07 -0.31 1.57
N THR A 43 12.77 0.00 1.50
CA THR A 43 11.72 -0.97 1.78
C THR A 43 10.34 -0.59 1.22
N ASN A 44 9.60 -1.59 0.76
CA ASN A 44 8.17 -1.49 0.43
C ASN A 44 7.28 -2.29 1.37
N GLU A 45 7.87 -2.82 2.43
CA GLU A 45 7.19 -3.63 3.42
C GLU A 45 6.91 -2.76 4.65
N PRO A 46 5.78 -2.95 5.33
CA PRO A 46 5.48 -2.20 6.54
C PRO A 46 6.52 -2.48 7.64
N PRO A 47 6.66 -1.58 8.63
CA PRO A 47 7.55 -1.74 9.79
C PRO A 47 7.59 -3.14 10.40
N ASN A 48 6.45 -3.81 10.56
CA ASN A 48 6.36 -5.15 11.15
C ASN A 48 6.90 -6.30 10.26
N LEU A 49 7.21 -6.03 8.99
CA LEU A 49 7.82 -6.97 8.04
C LEU A 49 9.25 -6.55 7.64
N THR A 50 9.81 -5.58 8.35
CA THR A 50 11.22 -5.18 8.22
C THR A 50 12.10 -6.25 8.87
N LEU A 51 12.92 -6.96 8.10
CA LEU A 51 13.77 -8.06 8.60
C LEU A 51 15.12 -7.59 9.16
N LEU A 52 15.61 -6.44 8.69
CA LEU A 52 16.82 -5.82 9.23
C LEU A 52 16.54 -5.30 10.65
N ASP A 53 17.32 -5.74 11.64
CA ASP A 53 17.24 -5.22 13.01
C ASP A 53 17.82 -3.81 13.08
N LEU A 54 16.96 -2.81 12.82
CA LEU A 54 17.33 -1.41 12.77
C LEU A 54 17.86 -0.87 14.11
N LYS A 55 17.58 -1.54 15.24
CA LYS A 55 18.12 -1.13 16.55
C LYS A 55 19.63 -1.30 16.64
N LEU A 56 20.17 -2.22 15.84
CA LEU A 56 21.59 -2.53 15.81
C LEU A 56 22.35 -1.74 14.74
N VAL A 57 21.62 -1.03 13.87
CA VAL A 57 22.24 -0.18 12.84
C VAL A 57 22.89 1.03 13.51
N PRO A 58 24.16 1.35 13.18
CA PRO A 58 24.83 2.51 13.76
C PRO A 58 24.08 3.83 13.52
N PHE A 59 24.21 4.76 14.45
CA PHE A 59 23.66 6.10 14.25
C PHE A 59 24.32 6.81 13.08
N GLY A 60 23.51 7.56 12.33
CA GLY A 60 23.96 8.26 11.13
C GLY A 60 24.39 7.36 9.97
N PHE A 61 24.07 6.07 10.03
CA PHE A 61 24.45 5.11 8.99
C PHE A 61 23.77 5.38 7.65
N PHE A 62 22.48 5.74 7.69
CA PHE A 62 21.72 6.08 6.49
C PHE A 62 21.68 7.59 6.27
N ASN A 63 21.82 7.99 5.02
CA ASN A 63 21.68 9.39 4.60
C ASN A 63 20.64 9.59 3.50
N LEU A 64 20.00 8.52 3.03
CA LEU A 64 18.83 8.55 2.17
C LEU A 64 17.81 7.48 2.57
N THR A 65 16.53 7.79 2.41
CA THR A 65 15.44 6.80 2.51
C THR A 65 14.67 6.68 1.21
N MET A 66 14.33 5.44 0.86
CA MET A 66 13.53 5.12 -0.31
C MET A 66 12.47 4.08 0.05
N THR A 67 11.30 4.56 0.46
CA THR A 67 10.21 3.71 0.98
C THR A 67 8.85 4.14 0.45
N TYR A 68 7.81 3.36 0.75
CA TYR A 68 6.43 3.74 0.42
C TYR A 68 5.94 4.99 1.17
N ARG A 69 6.58 5.41 2.26
CA ARG A 69 6.19 6.63 2.98
C ARG A 69 6.49 7.86 2.12
N LEU A 70 5.52 8.77 2.02
CA LEU A 70 5.63 9.98 1.21
C LEU A 70 6.61 11.01 1.77
N ASP A 71 7.03 10.88 3.03
CA ASP A 71 8.08 11.69 3.66
C ASP A 71 9.49 11.09 3.50
N SER A 72 9.65 10.03 2.70
CA SER A 72 10.96 9.52 2.29
C SER A 72 11.66 10.49 1.33
N ASP A 73 12.99 10.47 1.28
CA ASP A 73 13.73 11.31 0.31
C ASP A 73 13.39 10.94 -1.14
N ILE A 74 13.17 9.65 -1.40
CA ILE A 74 12.74 9.11 -2.69
C ILE A 74 11.50 8.23 -2.45
N PRO A 75 10.28 8.74 -2.61
CA PRO A 75 9.08 7.94 -2.45
C PRO A 75 9.05 6.76 -3.45
N TYR A 76 9.06 5.54 -2.93
CA TYR A 76 9.03 4.29 -3.70
C TYR A 76 7.65 3.63 -3.56
N VAL A 77 6.67 4.22 -4.24
CA VAL A 77 5.27 3.78 -4.20
C VAL A 77 4.96 2.84 -5.37
N TYR A 78 3.91 2.02 -5.25
CA TYR A 78 3.47 1.13 -6.33
C TYR A 78 2.92 1.92 -7.52
N ASP A 79 1.74 2.52 -7.36
CA ASP A 79 1.19 3.39 -8.38
C ASP A 79 1.05 4.80 -7.79
N ARG A 80 1.17 5.80 -8.66
CA ARG A 80 0.82 7.18 -8.34
C ARG A 80 -0.08 7.76 -9.41
N PHE A 81 -0.85 8.77 -9.02
CA PHE A 81 -1.74 9.48 -9.92
C PHE A 81 -1.21 10.89 -10.15
N GLU A 82 -1.06 11.25 -11.42
CA GLU A 82 -0.58 12.57 -11.83
C GLU A 82 -1.69 13.26 -12.62
N LYS A 83 -1.84 14.58 -12.46
CA LYS A 83 -2.81 15.35 -13.26
C LYS A 83 -2.40 15.31 -14.73
N ILE A 84 -3.38 15.15 -15.61
CA ILE A 84 -3.19 15.28 -17.05
C ILE A 84 -2.90 16.75 -17.35
N THR A 85 -1.85 16.98 -18.13
CA THR A 85 -1.46 18.29 -18.64
C THR A 85 -1.63 18.35 -20.15
N PHE A 86 -1.51 19.53 -20.74
CA PHE A 86 -1.52 19.72 -22.20
C PHE A 86 -0.51 18.80 -22.90
N ASP A 87 0.68 18.66 -22.32
CA ASP A 87 1.79 17.85 -22.87
C ASP A 87 1.66 16.34 -22.62
N THR A 88 0.64 15.89 -21.88
CA THR A 88 0.46 14.45 -21.61
C THR A 88 0.07 13.74 -22.91
N PRO A 89 0.85 12.75 -23.40
CA PRO A 89 0.54 12.03 -24.65
C PRO A 89 -0.81 11.34 -24.59
N SER A 90 -1.50 11.23 -25.73
CA SER A 90 -2.80 10.52 -25.83
C SER A 90 -2.71 9.07 -25.34
N SER A 91 -1.58 8.38 -25.60
CA SER A 91 -1.31 7.02 -25.12
C SER A 91 -1.22 6.87 -23.60
N GLN A 92 -1.14 7.98 -22.85
CA GLN A 92 -1.16 7.99 -21.39
C GLN A 92 -2.51 8.44 -20.81
N ARG A 93 -3.49 8.76 -21.67
CA ARG A 93 -4.84 9.17 -21.27
C ARG A 93 -5.76 7.96 -21.39
N TYR A 94 -6.76 7.90 -20.52
CA TYR A 94 -7.81 6.89 -20.62
C TYR A 94 -8.74 7.23 -21.77
N ASP A 95 -9.15 6.23 -22.54
CA ASP A 95 -10.27 6.36 -23.46
C ASP A 95 -11.58 6.21 -22.68
N TRP A 96 -12.45 7.22 -22.77
CA TRP A 96 -13.71 7.21 -22.03
C TRP A 96 -14.72 6.24 -22.62
N SER A 97 -14.71 5.99 -23.94
CA SER A 97 -15.62 5.00 -24.52
C SER A 97 -15.28 3.58 -24.09
N GLU A 98 -13.99 3.28 -23.90
CA GLU A 98 -13.58 1.99 -23.33
C GLU A 98 -14.10 1.82 -21.90
N VAL A 99 -14.04 2.89 -21.09
CA VAL A 99 -14.57 2.88 -19.71
C VAL A 99 -16.08 2.70 -19.69
N GLU A 100 -16.81 3.40 -20.55
CA GLU A 100 -18.27 3.25 -20.66
C GLU A 100 -18.65 1.83 -21.08
N GLU A 101 -17.97 1.29 -22.10
CA GLU A 101 -18.22 -0.05 -22.61
C GLU A 101 -17.96 -1.09 -21.52
N ALA A 102 -16.79 -1.06 -20.90
CA ALA A 102 -16.44 -2.08 -19.93
C ALA A 102 -17.20 -1.90 -18.61
N VAL A 103 -17.65 -0.69 -18.22
CA VAL A 103 -18.64 -0.51 -17.14
C VAL A 103 -20.01 -1.10 -17.51
N SER A 104 -20.45 -0.99 -18.76
CA SER A 104 -21.74 -1.53 -19.20
C SER A 104 -21.82 -3.07 -19.20
N GLN A 105 -20.66 -3.74 -19.32
CA GLN A 105 -20.54 -5.20 -19.38
C GLN A 105 -20.37 -5.84 -17.99
N LYS A 106 -20.33 -5.01 -16.93
CA LYS A 106 -20.15 -5.46 -15.55
C LYS A 106 -21.36 -6.22 -15.03
N THR A 107 -21.10 -7.32 -14.35
CA THR A 107 -22.12 -8.32 -13.92
C THR A 107 -21.79 -8.97 -12.57
N LYS A 108 -20.57 -8.80 -12.07
CA LYS A 108 -20.12 -9.28 -10.77
C LYS A 108 -20.35 -8.15 -9.76
N SER A 109 -19.98 -8.36 -8.50
CA SER A 109 -20.30 -7.42 -7.41
C SER A 109 -19.04 -7.07 -6.61
N ILE A 110 -18.72 -7.83 -5.57
CA ILE A 110 -17.53 -7.58 -4.74
C ILE A 110 -16.49 -8.67 -4.99
N LEU A 111 -15.23 -8.27 -5.11
CA LEU A 111 -14.08 -9.16 -5.27
C LEU A 111 -13.02 -8.89 -4.19
N GLN A 112 -12.73 -9.89 -3.37
CA GLN A 112 -11.55 -9.86 -2.53
C GLN A 112 -10.42 -10.66 -3.16
N LEU A 113 -9.33 -9.99 -3.53
CA LEU A 113 -8.08 -10.63 -3.94
C LEU A 113 -7.06 -10.59 -2.79
N THR A 114 -6.82 -11.73 -2.14
CA THR A 114 -5.96 -11.77 -0.95
C THR A 114 -4.97 -12.94 -0.97
N THR A 115 -3.70 -12.63 -0.71
CA THR A 115 -2.63 -13.63 -0.55
C THR A 115 -2.01 -13.66 0.85
N ASN A 116 -2.35 -12.70 1.72
CA ASN A 116 -1.97 -12.63 3.12
C ASN A 116 -3.21 -12.64 4.03
N CYS A 117 -3.42 -13.76 4.72
CA CYS A 117 -4.73 -14.15 5.26
C CYS A 117 -5.00 -13.68 6.68
N ARG A 118 -3.94 -13.37 7.44
CA ARG A 118 -4.01 -12.90 8.82
C ARG A 118 -3.21 -11.62 8.91
N THR A 119 -3.92 -10.52 9.09
CA THR A 119 -3.29 -9.20 8.99
C THR A 119 -3.46 -8.40 10.27
N LEU A 120 -2.48 -7.53 10.55
CA LEU A 120 -2.61 -6.57 11.64
C LEU A 120 -3.78 -5.61 11.39
N SER A 121 -4.11 -5.35 10.12
CA SER A 121 -5.26 -4.51 9.72
C SER A 121 -6.59 -5.15 9.98
N ARG A 122 -6.63 -6.46 10.27
CA ARG A 122 -7.86 -7.23 10.42
C ARG A 122 -8.82 -7.03 9.25
N ARG A 123 -8.28 -6.75 8.06
CA ARG A 123 -9.10 -6.54 6.85
C ARG A 123 -9.99 -7.75 6.58
N GLU A 124 -9.51 -8.94 6.91
CA GLU A 124 -10.27 -10.18 6.84
C GLU A 124 -11.50 -10.13 7.74
N ALA A 125 -11.40 -9.59 8.95
CA ALA A 125 -12.53 -9.49 9.87
C ALA A 125 -13.59 -8.50 9.37
N TYR A 126 -13.17 -7.40 8.71
CA TYR A 126 -14.10 -6.48 8.08
C TYR A 126 -14.88 -7.17 6.94
N VAL A 127 -14.19 -7.90 6.06
CA VAL A 127 -14.85 -8.64 4.96
C VAL A 127 -15.81 -9.70 5.49
N GLU A 128 -15.44 -10.44 6.53
CA GLU A 128 -16.34 -11.43 7.14
C GLU A 128 -17.61 -10.80 7.72
N LYS A 129 -17.57 -9.55 8.18
CA LYS A 129 -18.78 -8.81 8.56
C LYS A 129 -19.57 -8.33 7.35
N LEU A 130 -18.89 -7.81 6.33
CA LEU A 130 -19.54 -7.33 5.10
C LEU A 130 -20.30 -8.46 4.38
N LYS A 131 -19.74 -9.67 4.36
CA LYS A 131 -20.33 -10.90 3.78
C LYS A 131 -21.70 -11.28 4.34
N GLN A 132 -22.07 -10.76 5.52
CA GLN A 132 -23.39 -10.99 6.11
C GLN A 132 -24.50 -10.22 5.38
N PHE A 133 -24.14 -9.19 4.60
CA PHE A 133 -25.09 -8.27 3.98
C PHE A 133 -25.03 -8.26 2.45
N ILE A 134 -23.91 -8.64 1.86
CA ILE A 134 -23.67 -8.66 0.41
C ILE A 134 -22.72 -9.81 0.05
N SER A 135 -22.89 -10.39 -1.15
CA SER A 135 -22.02 -11.46 -1.63
C SER A 135 -20.62 -10.92 -1.95
N VAL A 136 -19.58 -11.61 -1.48
CA VAL A 136 -18.19 -11.27 -1.77
C VAL A 136 -17.50 -12.46 -2.41
N THR A 137 -17.10 -12.30 -3.67
CA THR A 137 -16.25 -13.27 -4.36
C THR A 137 -14.85 -13.20 -3.78
N GLN A 138 -14.32 -14.31 -3.27
CA GLN A 138 -13.01 -14.35 -2.63
C GLN A 138 -12.04 -15.21 -3.44
N LYS A 139 -10.91 -14.64 -3.87
CA LYS A 139 -9.87 -15.32 -4.64
C LYS A 139 -8.46 -15.02 -4.12
N GLY A 140 -7.50 -15.84 -4.49
CA GLY A 140 -6.10 -15.80 -4.05
C GLY A 140 -5.71 -16.93 -3.11
N ARG A 141 -4.47 -16.89 -2.63
CA ARG A 141 -3.86 -17.95 -1.80
C ARG A 141 -4.67 -18.28 -0.55
N CYS A 142 -5.34 -17.29 0.03
CA CYS A 142 -6.12 -17.47 1.25
C CYS A 142 -7.41 -18.27 1.07
N PHE A 143 -7.85 -18.44 -0.18
CA PHE A 143 -9.08 -19.12 -0.53
C PHE A 143 -8.84 -20.30 -1.48
N GLN A 144 -7.58 -20.74 -1.62
CA GLN A 144 -7.18 -21.86 -2.50
C GLN A 144 -7.53 -21.66 -3.99
N HIS A 145 -7.83 -20.43 -4.39
CA HIS A 145 -8.07 -20.05 -5.78
C HIS A 145 -6.85 -19.26 -6.29
N LEU A 146 -5.92 -19.94 -6.95
CA LEU A 146 -4.79 -19.28 -7.58
C LEU A 146 -5.29 -18.52 -8.81
N CYS A 147 -5.06 -17.20 -8.84
CA CYS A 147 -5.41 -16.35 -9.97
C CYS A 147 -4.18 -15.59 -10.46
N SER A 148 -4.04 -15.47 -11.77
CA SER A 148 -3.29 -14.42 -12.44
C SER A 148 -3.95 -13.08 -12.08
N VAL A 149 -3.41 -12.37 -11.07
CA VAL A 149 -3.92 -11.07 -10.59
C VAL A 149 -4.08 -10.05 -11.74
N TRP A 150 -3.31 -10.21 -12.81
CA TRP A 150 -3.23 -9.30 -13.94
C TRP A 150 -4.41 -9.34 -14.91
N GLU A 151 -5.27 -10.37 -14.87
CA GLU A 151 -6.38 -10.53 -15.83
C GLU A 151 -7.70 -9.91 -15.35
N GLU A 152 -7.83 -9.57 -14.07
CA GLU A 152 -9.10 -9.11 -13.47
C GLU A 152 -9.09 -7.64 -13.00
N GLU A 153 -7.98 -6.90 -13.12
CA GLU A 153 -7.85 -5.52 -12.59
C GLU A 153 -8.48 -4.42 -13.45
N GLN A 154 -9.15 -4.75 -14.55
CA GLN A 154 -9.76 -3.71 -15.39
C GLN A 154 -11.07 -3.23 -14.75
N GLU A 155 -11.08 -1.91 -14.44
CA GLU A 155 -12.28 -1.14 -14.08
C GLU A 155 -12.98 -1.53 -12.78
N ILE A 156 -12.17 -1.76 -11.77
CA ILE A 156 -12.62 -1.97 -10.41
C ILE A 156 -12.53 -0.65 -9.64
N VAL A 157 -13.53 -0.38 -8.81
CA VAL A 157 -13.47 0.69 -7.81
C VAL A 157 -12.90 0.12 -6.50
N PRO A 158 -11.79 0.61 -5.96
CA PRO A 158 -11.28 0.09 -4.69
C PRO A 158 -12.19 0.44 -3.52
N ILE A 159 -12.47 -0.54 -2.65
CA ILE A 159 -13.01 -0.31 -1.31
C ILE A 159 -11.83 -0.28 -0.34
N VAL A 160 -11.67 0.86 0.33
CA VAL A 160 -10.59 1.12 1.28
C VAL A 160 -11.14 1.24 2.69
N LEU A 161 -10.31 0.97 3.69
CA LEU A 161 -10.79 0.95 5.09
C LEU A 161 -10.74 2.32 5.78
N LYS A 162 -10.07 3.33 5.21
CA LYS A 162 -9.83 4.63 5.87
C LYS A 162 -9.74 5.80 4.90
N ASP A 163 -10.72 6.70 4.88
CA ASP A 163 -10.73 7.85 3.97
C ASP A 163 -9.54 8.80 4.15
N SER A 164 -9.18 9.09 5.41
CA SER A 164 -8.13 10.06 5.74
C SER A 164 -6.77 9.76 5.12
N ILE A 165 -6.49 8.48 4.84
CA ILE A 165 -5.26 8.04 4.19
C ILE A 165 -5.38 8.26 2.68
N TYR A 166 -6.45 7.75 2.07
CA TYR A 166 -6.60 7.70 0.63
C TYR A 166 -6.88 9.06 0.01
N ARG A 167 -7.57 9.96 0.71
CA ARG A 167 -7.89 11.31 0.23
C ARG A 167 -6.67 12.17 -0.08
N THR A 168 -5.49 11.80 0.43
CA THR A 168 -4.24 12.54 0.22
C THR A 168 -3.39 11.98 -0.93
N ILE A 169 -3.67 10.75 -1.39
CA ILE A 169 -2.83 10.03 -2.35
C ILE A 169 -3.57 9.56 -3.61
N ALA A 170 -4.90 9.50 -3.55
CA ALA A 170 -5.75 9.04 -4.63
C ALA A 170 -6.56 10.22 -5.21
N PRO A 171 -6.93 10.16 -6.50
CA PRO A 171 -7.82 11.15 -7.08
C PRO A 171 -9.15 11.21 -6.31
N PRO A 172 -9.78 12.39 -6.23
CA PRO A 172 -11.11 12.51 -5.65
C PRO A 172 -12.09 11.58 -6.34
N ASN A 173 -12.99 10.97 -5.55
CA ASN A 173 -14.02 10.06 -6.04
C ASN A 173 -13.48 8.82 -6.81
N SER A 174 -12.25 8.37 -6.53
CA SER A 174 -11.67 7.17 -7.18
C SER A 174 -11.76 5.88 -6.36
N TYR A 175 -12.37 5.93 -5.18
CA TYR A 175 -12.48 4.83 -4.23
C TYR A 175 -13.71 5.02 -3.32
N ILE A 176 -14.12 3.93 -2.68
CA ILE A 176 -15.18 3.92 -1.67
C ILE A 176 -14.53 3.69 -0.30
N ALA A 177 -14.66 4.64 0.63
CA ALA A 177 -14.12 4.48 1.98
C ALA A 177 -15.15 3.81 2.89
N ALA A 178 -14.78 2.68 3.47
CA ALA A 178 -15.63 1.89 4.34
C ALA A 178 -15.96 2.60 5.67
N ASP A 179 -15.06 3.45 6.17
CA ASP A 179 -15.25 4.24 7.39
C ASP A 179 -16.10 5.50 7.20
N ASN A 180 -16.51 5.82 5.96
CA ASN A 180 -17.54 6.82 5.70
C ASN A 180 -18.96 6.30 5.96
N PHE A 181 -19.12 4.99 6.20
CA PHE A 181 -20.40 4.35 6.50
C PHE A 181 -20.47 3.98 7.98
N SER A 182 -21.63 4.09 8.60
CA SER A 182 -21.75 3.83 10.04
C SER A 182 -21.65 2.34 10.39
N SER A 183 -21.69 1.43 9.41
CA SER A 183 -21.54 -0.01 9.59
C SER A 183 -21.27 -0.72 8.24
N PRO A 184 -20.77 -1.97 8.26
CA PRO A 184 -20.68 -2.80 7.06
C PRO A 184 -22.02 -3.02 6.35
N GLU A 185 -23.14 -3.00 7.09
CA GLU A 185 -24.49 -3.09 6.50
C GLU A 185 -24.82 -1.85 5.66
N GLN A 186 -24.48 -0.65 6.15
CA GLN A 186 -24.70 0.57 5.38
C GLN A 186 -23.83 0.62 4.13
N LEU A 187 -22.57 0.19 4.24
CA LEU A 187 -21.72 0.02 3.07
C LEU A 187 -22.36 -0.98 2.09
N ALA A 188 -22.80 -2.15 2.55
CA ALA A 188 -23.46 -3.14 1.69
C ALA A 188 -24.71 -2.60 0.98
N LYS A 189 -25.54 -1.80 1.66
CA LYS A 189 -26.71 -1.14 1.04
C LYS A 189 -26.29 -0.17 -0.06
N TYR A 190 -25.25 0.62 0.18
CA TYR A 190 -24.71 1.52 -0.83
C TYR A 190 -24.13 0.77 -2.03
N LEU A 191 -23.38 -0.31 -1.80
CA LEU A 191 -22.82 -1.13 -2.87
C LEU A 191 -23.90 -1.82 -3.72
N LYS A 192 -24.99 -2.31 -3.11
CA LYS A 192 -26.15 -2.82 -3.86
C LYS A 192 -26.82 -1.76 -4.72
N HIS A 193 -26.92 -0.52 -4.23
CA HIS A 193 -27.42 0.57 -5.05
C HIS A 193 -26.53 0.84 -6.28
N LEU A 194 -25.20 0.78 -6.12
CA LEU A 194 -24.27 0.91 -7.24
C LEU A 194 -24.34 -0.27 -8.24
N GLU A 195 -24.71 -1.47 -7.79
CA GLU A 195 -24.96 -2.62 -8.67
C GLU A 195 -26.18 -2.38 -9.59
N GLU A 196 -27.16 -1.61 -9.13
CA GLU A 196 -28.39 -1.33 -9.85
C GLU A 196 -28.31 -0.05 -10.71
N ASP A 197 -27.39 0.86 -10.40
CA ASP A 197 -27.26 2.16 -11.07
C ASP A 197 -25.85 2.37 -11.65
N HIS A 198 -25.68 1.99 -12.92
CA HIS A 198 -24.45 2.20 -13.67
C HIS A 198 -24.09 3.70 -13.83
N ASN A 199 -25.06 4.61 -13.80
CA ASN A 199 -24.79 6.04 -13.91
C ASN A 199 -24.18 6.60 -12.63
N GLU A 200 -24.52 6.06 -11.46
CA GLU A 200 -23.83 6.36 -10.21
C GLU A 200 -22.46 5.68 -10.16
N TYR A 201 -22.37 4.42 -10.59
CA TYR A 201 -21.10 3.69 -10.57
C TYR A 201 -20.04 4.32 -11.48
N ILE A 202 -20.41 4.76 -12.69
CA ILE A 202 -19.44 5.34 -13.64
C ILE A 202 -18.78 6.62 -13.11
N LYS A 203 -19.41 7.34 -12.18
CA LYS A 203 -18.82 8.53 -11.53
C LYS A 203 -17.53 8.20 -10.79
N TYR A 204 -17.33 6.96 -10.35
CA TYR A 204 -16.07 6.52 -9.74
C TYR A 204 -14.90 6.38 -10.72
N PHE A 205 -15.14 6.57 -12.02
CA PHE A 205 -14.11 6.58 -13.05
C PHE A 205 -13.86 7.98 -13.65
N GLU A 206 -14.72 8.98 -13.36
CA GLU A 206 -14.60 10.36 -13.86
C GLU A 206 -13.21 10.98 -13.60
N TRP A 207 -12.54 10.60 -12.52
CA TRP A 207 -11.17 11.03 -12.23
C TRP A 207 -10.18 10.73 -13.37
N ARG A 208 -10.43 9.69 -14.18
CA ARG A 208 -9.60 9.31 -15.34
C ARG A 208 -9.56 10.38 -16.44
N ARG A 209 -10.54 11.30 -16.45
CA ARG A 209 -10.54 12.46 -17.34
C ARG A 209 -9.47 13.48 -16.98
N THR A 210 -9.05 13.53 -15.71
CA THR A 210 -8.16 14.58 -15.18
C THR A 210 -6.86 14.05 -14.59
N TYR A 211 -6.75 12.73 -14.37
CA TYR A 211 -5.54 12.08 -13.88
C TYR A 211 -5.14 10.90 -14.75
N LYS A 212 -3.84 10.67 -14.85
CA LYS A 212 -3.24 9.45 -15.40
C LYS A 212 -2.63 8.60 -14.29
N ARG A 213 -2.67 7.28 -14.47
CA ARG A 213 -1.93 6.35 -13.61
C ARG A 213 -0.49 6.25 -14.09
N VAL A 214 0.45 6.53 -13.20
CA VAL A 214 1.89 6.32 -13.42
C VAL A 214 2.32 5.11 -12.63
N LYS A 215 2.63 4.03 -13.36
CA LYS A 215 3.15 2.79 -12.78
C LYS A 215 4.52 3.01 -12.18
N ARG A 216 4.84 2.22 -11.16
CA ARG A 216 6.17 2.14 -10.55
C ARG A 216 7.25 2.01 -11.62
N GLN A 217 8.24 2.90 -11.57
CA GLN A 217 9.46 2.74 -12.34
C GLN A 217 10.39 1.72 -11.65
N PRO A 218 11.32 1.09 -12.38
CA PRO A 218 12.39 0.35 -11.74
C PRO A 218 13.09 1.22 -10.70
N ILE A 219 13.34 0.65 -9.52
CA ILE A 219 13.84 1.38 -8.36
C ILE A 219 15.13 2.19 -8.63
N VAL A 220 15.95 1.70 -9.55
CA VAL A 220 17.21 2.35 -9.95
C VAL A 220 16.97 3.66 -10.71
N CYS A 221 15.86 3.82 -11.43
CA CYS A 221 15.61 5.00 -12.26
C CYS A 221 15.37 6.26 -11.42
N ASP A 222 14.51 6.18 -10.40
CA ASP A 222 14.20 7.33 -9.55
C ASP A 222 15.39 7.68 -8.65
N LEU A 223 16.12 6.67 -8.16
CA LEU A 223 17.41 6.88 -7.49
C LEU A 223 18.44 7.55 -8.40
N CYS A 224 18.61 7.08 -9.64
CA CYS A 224 19.55 7.66 -10.61
C CYS A 224 19.22 9.14 -10.90
N LYS A 225 17.95 9.46 -11.14
CA LYS A 225 17.51 10.86 -11.30
C LYS A 225 17.84 11.69 -10.07
N PHE A 226 17.58 11.16 -8.87
CA PHE A 226 17.86 11.85 -7.62
C PHE A 226 19.37 12.12 -7.44
N LEU A 227 20.22 11.12 -7.70
CA LEU A 227 21.68 11.24 -7.59
C LEU A 227 22.26 12.26 -8.59
N HIS A 228 21.73 12.33 -9.82
CA HIS A 228 22.19 13.30 -10.82
C HIS A 228 21.72 14.75 -10.56
N GLN A 229 20.62 14.94 -9.85
CA GLN A 229 20.03 16.28 -9.65
C GLN A 229 20.66 17.08 -8.50
N LYS A 230 21.25 16.41 -7.51
CA LYS A 230 21.72 17.08 -6.28
C LYS A 230 23.20 16.77 -6.05
N LYS A 231 24.04 17.79 -6.17
CA LYS A 231 25.51 17.68 -6.09
C LYS A 231 26.10 17.72 -4.67
N LYS A 232 25.29 17.94 -3.63
CA LYS A 232 25.75 18.00 -2.23
C LYS A 232 24.66 17.51 -1.28
N PHE A 233 24.84 16.33 -0.69
CA PHE A 233 23.89 15.77 0.28
C PHE A 233 24.50 15.73 1.67
N GLN A 234 23.90 16.49 2.60
CA GLN A 234 24.34 16.62 4.00
C GLN A 234 23.36 16.00 5.00
N LYS A 235 22.15 15.62 4.58
CA LYS A 235 21.14 15.03 5.47
C LYS A 235 21.64 13.67 5.96
N ILE A 236 21.54 13.43 7.26
CA ILE A 236 21.90 12.17 7.90
C ILE A 236 20.72 11.78 8.79
N TYR A 237 20.28 10.54 8.69
CA TYR A 237 19.29 9.98 9.62
C TYR A 237 20.06 9.52 10.87
N GLU A 238 20.01 10.34 11.93
CA GLU A 238 20.69 10.04 13.20
C GLU A 238 20.29 8.66 13.72
N ASN A 239 18.99 8.39 13.80
CA ASN A 239 18.46 7.09 14.19
C ASN A 239 17.38 6.63 13.20
N ILE A 240 17.73 5.67 12.34
CA ILE A 240 16.78 5.13 11.36
C ILE A 240 15.66 4.32 12.01
N TYR A 241 15.93 3.65 13.13
CA TYR A 241 14.93 2.91 13.88
C TYR A 241 13.87 3.85 14.43
N GLU A 242 14.30 4.98 15.00
CA GLU A 242 13.39 6.00 15.49
C GLU A 242 12.52 6.55 14.35
N TRP A 243 13.11 6.95 13.21
CA TRP A 243 12.34 7.45 12.07
C TRP A 243 11.35 6.41 11.52
N TRP A 244 11.80 5.16 11.33
CA TRP A 244 11.01 4.12 10.65
C TRP A 244 10.01 3.40 11.56
N ILE A 245 10.31 3.24 12.84
CA ILE A 245 9.52 2.44 13.79
C ILE A 245 8.86 3.31 14.86
N GLU A 246 9.63 4.11 15.60
CA GLU A 246 9.10 4.82 16.79
C GLU A 246 8.25 6.03 16.42
N ASN A 247 8.71 6.82 15.45
CA ASN A 247 8.02 8.02 14.95
C ASN A 247 7.09 7.70 13.77
N ALA A 248 6.85 6.41 13.47
CA ALA A 248 5.89 6.01 12.46
C ALA A 248 4.46 6.31 12.94
N THR A 249 3.73 7.14 12.20
CA THR A 249 2.32 7.41 12.51
C THR A 249 1.48 6.17 12.20
N CYS A 250 0.78 5.63 13.19
CA CYS A 250 -0.11 4.49 13.03
C CYS A 250 -1.57 4.93 13.17
N HIS A 251 -2.45 4.28 12.40
CA HIS A 251 -3.89 4.51 12.49
C HIS A 251 -4.52 3.43 13.36
N ASP A 252 -4.66 3.71 14.65
CA ASP A 252 -5.21 2.77 15.63
C ASP A 252 -6.67 2.39 15.35
N ASP A 253 -7.37 3.21 14.55
CA ASP A 253 -8.75 3.00 14.13
C ASP A 253 -8.93 2.39 12.74
N TYR A 254 -7.83 1.96 12.10
CA TYR A 254 -7.88 1.37 10.77
C TYR A 254 -8.61 0.03 10.76
N GLY A 255 -9.66 -0.09 9.96
CA GLY A 255 -10.45 -1.33 9.84
C GLY A 255 -11.32 -1.64 11.07
N ILE A 256 -11.58 -0.66 11.94
CA ILE A 256 -12.53 -0.84 13.04
C ILE A 256 -13.94 -1.09 12.50
N ILE A 257 -14.57 -2.13 13.01
CA ILE A 257 -15.99 -2.40 12.80
C ILE A 257 -16.77 -1.43 13.70
N ILE A 258 -17.43 -0.44 13.12
CA ILE A 258 -18.36 0.44 13.83
C ILE A 258 -19.59 -0.38 14.20
N ASN A 259 -19.52 -1.11 15.32
CA ASN A 259 -20.71 -1.70 15.92
C ASN A 259 -21.55 -0.56 16.49
N SER A 260 -22.77 -0.42 16.00
CA SER A 260 -23.73 0.59 16.44
C SER A 260 -23.98 0.50 17.96
N LYS A 261 -23.65 1.59 18.65
CA LYS A 261 -24.04 1.99 20.01
C LYS A 261 -23.60 1.06 21.17
N ASN A 262 -22.83 1.69 22.08
CA ASN A 262 -22.37 1.21 23.38
C ASN A 262 -21.37 0.04 23.37
N SER A 263 -20.07 0.35 23.40
CA SER A 263 -19.14 -0.32 24.32
C SER A 263 -17.74 0.29 24.20
N THR A 264 -17.23 0.76 25.34
CA THR A 264 -15.81 0.73 25.68
C THR A 264 -15.07 -0.37 24.94
N HIS A 265 -13.99 -0.02 24.23
CA HIS A 265 -13.01 -0.90 23.58
C HIS A 265 -13.02 -2.36 24.08
N GLN A 266 -13.94 -3.19 23.58
CA GLN A 266 -13.91 -4.61 23.86
C GLN A 266 -12.88 -5.23 22.91
N ARG A 267 -11.66 -5.37 23.42
CA ARG A 267 -10.70 -6.34 22.90
C ARG A 267 -11.36 -7.70 22.97
N ILE A 268 -11.91 -8.17 21.86
CA ILE A 268 -12.23 -9.59 21.70
C ILE A 268 -10.90 -10.33 21.84
N GLN A 269 -10.78 -11.13 22.91
CA GLN A 269 -9.59 -11.91 23.24
C GLN A 269 -9.30 -12.91 22.11
N GLN A 270 -8.03 -12.98 21.71
CA GLN A 270 -7.53 -13.97 20.77
C GLN A 270 -7.71 -15.39 21.34
N PRO A 271 -8.16 -16.39 20.58
CA PRO A 271 -7.98 -17.78 20.97
C PRO A 271 -6.49 -18.10 20.94
N THR A 272 -5.95 -18.54 22.07
CA THR A 272 -4.55 -18.92 22.25
C THR A 272 -4.21 -20.14 21.40
N ALA A 273 -3.45 -19.94 20.32
CA ALA A 273 -2.62 -20.97 19.70
C ALA A 273 -1.38 -20.29 19.09
N ASN A 274 -0.26 -20.39 19.82
CA ASN A 274 1.11 -20.01 19.43
C ASN A 274 1.28 -18.62 18.77
N ALA A 275 0.91 -17.56 19.50
CA ALA A 275 1.40 -16.22 19.22
C ALA A 275 2.86 -16.09 19.69
N ASP A 276 3.77 -15.67 18.80
CA ASP A 276 5.11 -15.22 19.17
C ASP A 276 4.98 -14.00 20.10
N PRO A 277 5.57 -14.02 21.31
CA PRO A 277 5.46 -12.93 22.28
C PRO A 277 6.08 -11.59 21.84
N ARG A 278 6.71 -11.52 20.65
CA ARG A 278 7.21 -10.27 20.04
C ARG A 278 6.16 -9.47 19.25
N ILE A 279 4.93 -9.96 19.11
CA ILE A 279 3.90 -9.34 18.27
C ILE A 279 3.04 -8.38 19.09
N ASN A 280 3.43 -7.10 19.10
CA ASN A 280 2.59 -5.99 19.58
C ASN A 280 1.82 -5.39 18.38
N SER A 281 0.51 -5.16 18.55
CA SER A 281 -0.46 -4.80 17.50
C SER A 281 -0.34 -3.36 16.96
N ARG A 282 0.79 -2.97 16.36
CA ARG A 282 1.16 -1.55 16.27
C ARG A 282 1.55 -0.97 14.90
N TYR A 283 1.29 -1.60 13.75
CA TYR A 283 1.94 -1.12 12.51
C TYR A 283 1.08 -1.24 11.24
N LEU A 284 0.49 -0.14 10.77
CA LEU A 284 -0.12 -0.03 9.43
C LEU A 284 -0.11 1.41 8.88
N GLN A 285 0.64 1.61 7.80
CA GLN A 285 0.41 2.65 6.78
C GLN A 285 0.69 2.00 5.41
N LYS A 286 -0.14 2.25 4.40
CA LYS A 286 0.02 1.66 3.05
C LYS A 286 -0.32 2.63 1.93
N THR A 287 0.41 2.49 0.83
CA THR A 287 0.17 3.15 -0.46
C THR A 287 -0.80 2.35 -1.33
N TYR A 288 -1.50 3.05 -2.23
CA TYR A 288 -2.28 2.46 -3.32
C TYR A 288 -1.45 1.37 -4.04
N GLY A 289 -1.89 0.11 -3.97
CA GLY A 289 -1.24 -1.04 -4.61
C GLY A 289 -0.63 -2.09 -3.68
N ALA A 290 -0.51 -1.83 -2.37
CA ALA A 290 0.05 -2.79 -1.41
C ALA A 290 -1.00 -3.76 -0.82
N VAL A 291 -1.59 -4.64 -1.64
CA VAL A 291 -2.20 -5.94 -1.25
C VAL A 291 -3.24 -5.94 -0.11
N ASP A 292 -3.79 -4.81 0.35
CA ASP A 292 -4.74 -4.71 1.47
C ASP A 292 -6.12 -4.17 1.09
N ASN A 293 -6.35 -3.90 -0.19
CA ASN A 293 -7.64 -3.38 -0.64
C ASN A 293 -8.63 -4.52 -0.86
N ILE A 294 -9.87 -4.28 -0.44
CA ILE A 294 -11.03 -5.02 -0.94
C ILE A 294 -11.32 -4.37 -2.30
N LEU A 295 -11.47 -5.17 -3.35
CA LEU A 295 -11.67 -4.67 -4.70
C LEU A 295 -13.18 -4.76 -5.01
N PHE A 296 -13.81 -3.68 -5.45
CA PHE A 296 -15.21 -3.73 -5.87
C PHE A 296 -15.25 -3.91 -7.38
N HIS A 297 -15.63 -5.12 -7.78
CA HIS A 297 -15.67 -5.54 -9.17
C HIS A 297 -17.13 -5.71 -9.54
N LEU A 298 -17.77 -4.62 -10.00
CA LEU A 298 -18.93 -4.82 -10.88
C LEU A 298 -18.46 -5.58 -12.12
#